data_AF-A0A840IBA3-F1
#
_entry.id   AF-A0A840IBA3-F1
#
_cell.length_a   1.000
_cell.length_b   1.000
_cell.length_c   1.000
_cell.angle_alpha   90.00
_cell.angle_beta   90.00
_cell.angle_gamma   90.00
#
_symmetry.space_group_name_H-M   'P 1'
#
loop_
_entity.id
_entity.type
_entity.pdbx_description
1 polymer ?
#
loop_
_entity_poly.entity_id
_entity_poly.type
_entity_poly.pdbx_seq_one_letter_code
_entity_poly.pdbx_strand_id
1 'polypeptide(L)'
;MRTIRSGILGRGIVGLAVRTGQNRWRTVPLGEDGAYILAQRGLFTARSIPPLRVTATLCGPNARHDLLGLYQAARRGCTVTYELPNGPRPARESPASRRARRAARLDVPVRVERDPRAAASVAYRIAFRIPITIATALEFYTWRITGPSAPACKRTRSAASTYQSYLWTAGRTVRLPLWPPNSRSDWCPGRYTVTVAFTQAYATRAHGRRKSVVRTRSKKIGTAHFTVPRH
;
A
#
# COMPACT_ATOMS: atom_id res chain seq x y z
N MET A 1 2.52 -14.90 -2.68
CA MET A 1 2.43 -13.46 -3.00
C MET A 1 1.50 -12.77 -2.00
N ARG A 2 1.86 -11.59 -1.47
CA ARG A 2 1.00 -10.77 -0.60
C ARG A 2 0.71 -9.45 -1.30
N THR A 3 -0.55 -9.03 -1.32
CA THR A 3 -1.01 -7.71 -1.74
C THR A 3 -1.23 -6.86 -0.50
N ILE A 4 -0.56 -5.71 -0.41
CA ILE A 4 -0.74 -4.79 0.71
C ILE A 4 -1.54 -3.60 0.23
N ARG A 5 -2.82 -3.56 0.57
CA ARG A 5 -3.73 -2.45 0.33
C ARG A 5 -3.50 -1.38 1.38
N SER A 6 -3.45 -0.13 0.99
CA SER A 6 -3.54 0.98 1.94
C SER A 6 -4.36 2.11 1.36
N GLY A 7 -4.90 2.93 2.22
CA GLY A 7 -5.79 4.02 1.83
C GLY A 7 -6.03 4.99 2.97
N ILE A 8 -6.66 6.11 2.65
CA ILE A 8 -7.16 7.08 3.63
C ILE A 8 -8.65 7.19 3.37
N LEU A 9 -9.46 6.76 4.32
CA LEU A 9 -10.93 6.87 4.25
C LEU A 9 -11.42 8.21 4.81
N GLY A 10 -10.54 8.95 5.49
CA GLY A 10 -10.79 10.26 6.09
C GLY A 10 -11.12 10.16 7.58
N ARG A 11 -10.99 11.29 8.28
CA ARG A 11 -11.43 11.42 9.68
C ARG A 11 -12.90 11.04 9.81
N GLY A 12 -13.29 10.49 10.96
CA GLY A 12 -14.67 10.04 11.20
C GLY A 12 -14.95 8.59 10.82
N ILE A 13 -13.97 7.88 10.25
CA ILE A 13 -14.04 6.43 10.09
C ILE A 13 -13.50 5.79 11.36
N VAL A 14 -14.35 5.02 12.03
CA VAL A 14 -14.09 4.41 13.34
C VAL A 14 -13.92 2.89 13.26
N GLY A 15 -14.27 2.29 12.13
CA GLY A 15 -14.10 0.86 11.91
C GLY A 15 -13.84 0.52 10.45
N LEU A 16 -13.00 -0.49 10.24
CA LEU A 16 -12.74 -1.07 8.93
C LEU A 16 -12.58 -2.57 9.06
N ALA A 17 -13.24 -3.32 8.19
CA ALA A 17 -13.03 -4.75 8.04
C ALA A 17 -12.89 -5.12 6.57
N VAL A 18 -12.18 -6.21 6.30
CA VAL A 18 -12.07 -6.79 4.96
C VAL A 18 -12.63 -8.19 4.92
N ARG A 19 -13.29 -8.54 3.82
CA ARG A 19 -13.77 -9.89 3.59
C ARG A 19 -12.60 -10.85 3.30
N THR A 20 -12.48 -11.95 4.05
CA THR A 20 -11.40 -12.95 3.91
C THR A 20 -11.88 -14.33 3.48
N GLY A 21 -13.16 -14.49 3.16
CA GLY A 21 -13.82 -15.72 2.71
C GLY A 21 -15.27 -15.43 2.31
N GLN A 22 -16.11 -16.46 2.13
CA GLN A 22 -17.50 -16.23 1.72
C GLN A 22 -18.28 -15.36 2.72
N ASN A 23 -18.08 -15.50 4.04
CA ASN A 23 -18.77 -14.71 5.07
C ASN A 23 -17.89 -14.27 6.25
N ARG A 24 -16.56 -14.33 6.13
CA ARG A 24 -15.65 -13.92 7.22
C ARG A 24 -15.12 -12.50 6.99
N TRP A 25 -15.24 -11.68 8.03
CA TRP A 25 -14.70 -10.32 8.08
C TRP A 25 -13.53 -10.28 9.05
N ARG A 26 -12.45 -9.62 8.63
CA ARG A 26 -11.27 -9.37 9.47
C ARG A 26 -11.13 -7.87 9.69
N THR A 27 -11.10 -7.45 10.94
CA THR A 27 -10.83 -6.05 11.31
C THR A 27 -9.47 -5.61 10.78
N VAL A 28 -9.41 -4.36 10.32
CA VAL A 28 -8.23 -3.71 9.79
C VAL A 28 -7.92 -2.52 10.69
N PRO A 29 -6.71 -2.42 11.26
CA PRO A 29 -6.32 -1.26 12.04
C PRO A 29 -6.43 0.03 11.23
N LEU A 30 -6.95 1.07 11.89
CA LEU A 30 -7.06 2.43 11.36
C LEU A 30 -6.10 3.36 12.11
N GLY A 31 -5.53 4.31 11.39
CA GLY A 31 -4.89 5.49 11.96
C GLY A 31 -5.93 6.59 12.27
N GLU A 32 -5.51 7.61 13.00
CA GLU A 32 -6.36 8.70 13.49
C GLU A 32 -7.04 9.51 12.36
N ASP A 33 -6.44 9.56 11.18
CA ASP A 33 -6.95 10.21 9.98
C ASP A 33 -7.80 9.28 9.09
N GLY A 34 -8.13 8.08 9.58
CA GLY A 34 -8.78 7.03 8.80
C GLY A 34 -7.85 6.38 7.77
N ALA A 35 -6.53 6.54 7.92
CA ALA A 35 -5.56 5.76 7.16
C ALA A 35 -5.63 4.28 7.54
N TYR A 36 -5.40 3.39 6.59
CA TYR A 36 -5.34 1.96 6.87
C TYR A 36 -4.27 1.27 6.03
N ILE A 37 -3.72 0.19 6.56
CA ILE A 37 -2.82 -0.72 5.85
C ILE A 37 -3.32 -2.14 6.08
N LEU A 38 -3.42 -2.89 4.99
CA LEU A 38 -4.06 -4.18 4.93
C LEU A 38 -3.23 -5.13 4.05
N ALA A 39 -2.57 -6.10 4.68
CA ALA A 39 -1.91 -7.18 3.95
C ALA A 39 -2.85 -8.37 3.72
N GLN A 40 -2.99 -8.81 2.48
CA GLN A 40 -3.79 -9.96 2.05
C GLN A 40 -2.97 -10.91 1.18
N ARG A 41 -3.21 -12.22 1.27
CA ARG A 41 -2.57 -13.20 0.38
C ARG A 41 -3.24 -13.16 -1.00
N GLY A 42 -2.45 -13.27 -2.07
CA GLY A 42 -2.93 -13.24 -3.46
C GLY A 42 -2.59 -11.92 -4.18
N LEU A 43 -2.95 -11.85 -5.47
CA LEU A 43 -2.93 -10.64 -6.30
C LEU A 43 -4.39 -10.30 -6.67
N PHE A 44 -4.82 -9.07 -6.39
CA PHE A 44 -6.20 -8.65 -6.62
C PHE A 44 -6.30 -7.68 -7.79
N THR A 45 -7.38 -7.79 -8.55
CA THR A 45 -7.76 -6.88 -9.65
C THR A 45 -9.00 -6.10 -9.25
N ALA A 46 -9.39 -5.06 -10.00
CA ALA A 46 -10.63 -4.30 -9.73
C ALA A 46 -11.88 -5.17 -9.52
N ARG A 47 -11.93 -6.37 -10.13
CA ARG A 47 -13.05 -7.33 -10.04
C ARG A 47 -12.86 -8.41 -8.97
N SER A 48 -11.66 -8.58 -8.42
CA SER A 48 -11.36 -9.61 -7.41
C SER A 48 -10.91 -9.05 -6.07
N ILE A 49 -10.80 -7.73 -5.93
CA ILE A 49 -10.54 -7.06 -4.65
C ILE A 49 -11.64 -7.43 -3.65
N PRO A 50 -11.28 -7.95 -2.46
CA PRO A 50 -12.28 -8.26 -1.45
C PRO A 50 -12.98 -6.99 -0.95
N PRO A 51 -14.31 -7.02 -0.77
CA PRO A 51 -15.06 -5.91 -0.22
C PRO A 51 -14.49 -5.44 1.11
N LEU A 52 -14.58 -4.13 1.34
CA LEU A 52 -14.35 -3.53 2.65
C LEU A 52 -15.70 -3.22 3.30
N ARG A 53 -15.78 -3.37 4.60
CA ARG A 53 -16.90 -2.89 5.42
C ARG A 53 -16.36 -1.75 6.25
N VAL A 54 -16.93 -0.57 6.06
CA VAL A 54 -16.49 0.67 6.67
C VAL A 54 -17.54 1.11 7.67
N THR A 55 -17.10 1.50 8.85
CA THR A 55 -17.95 2.06 9.90
C THR A 55 -17.53 3.50 10.14
N ALA A 56 -18.47 4.43 9.96
CA ALA A 56 -18.26 5.85 10.16
C ALA A 56 -19.08 6.34 11.36
N THR A 57 -18.57 7.35 12.08
CA THR A 57 -19.36 8.13 13.03
C THR A 57 -20.11 9.25 12.31
N LEU A 58 -21.35 9.49 12.72
CA LEU A 58 -22.24 10.53 12.23
C LEU A 58 -22.44 11.65 13.27
N CYS A 59 -21.84 11.50 14.45
CA CYS A 59 -21.90 12.45 15.55
C CYS A 59 -20.49 12.81 16.04
N GLY A 60 -20.36 13.98 16.66
CA GLY A 60 -19.11 14.49 17.22
C GLY A 60 -18.22 15.26 16.23
N PRO A 61 -17.03 15.70 16.66
CA PRO A 61 -16.21 16.67 15.93
C PRO A 61 -15.63 16.15 14.60
N ASN A 62 -15.63 14.83 14.39
CA ASN A 62 -15.17 14.20 13.16
C ASN A 62 -16.32 13.51 12.40
N ALA A 63 -17.58 13.90 12.63
CA ALA A 63 -18.74 13.28 12.01
C ALA A 63 -18.71 13.31 10.47
N ARG A 64 -19.08 12.19 9.85
CA ARG A 64 -19.28 12.05 8.41
C ARG A 64 -20.68 12.47 7.99
N HIS A 65 -20.97 13.76 8.15
CA HIS A 65 -22.27 14.33 7.78
C HIS A 65 -22.60 14.14 6.29
N ASP A 66 -21.57 13.98 5.43
CA ASP A 66 -21.71 13.62 4.02
C ASP A 66 -22.46 12.29 3.80
N LEU A 67 -22.42 11.38 4.77
CA LEU A 67 -23.10 10.09 4.72
C LEU A 67 -24.56 10.15 5.20
N LEU A 68 -24.97 11.24 5.88
CA LEU A 68 -26.34 11.37 6.41
C LEU A 68 -27.40 11.45 5.30
N GLY A 69 -27.04 11.97 4.12
CA GLY A 69 -27.94 11.98 2.96
C GLY A 69 -28.25 10.59 2.42
N LEU A 70 -27.30 9.65 2.55
CA LEU A 70 -27.38 8.28 2.03
C LEU A 70 -27.91 7.28 3.06
N TYR A 71 -27.69 7.55 4.35
CA TYR A 71 -28.03 6.65 5.45
C TYR A 71 -28.87 7.38 6.49
N GLN A 72 -30.00 7.94 6.07
CA GLN A 72 -30.86 8.78 6.92
C GLN A 72 -31.32 8.07 8.20
N ALA A 73 -31.57 6.75 8.13
CA ALA A 73 -31.96 5.93 9.28
C ALA A 73 -30.88 5.81 10.37
N ALA A 74 -29.61 6.03 10.02
CA ALA A 74 -28.48 5.96 10.95
C ALA A 74 -28.34 7.21 11.86
N ARG A 75 -29.18 8.24 11.66
CA ARG A 75 -29.19 9.48 12.46
C ARG A 75 -29.37 9.24 13.97
N ARG A 76 -30.10 8.20 14.37
CA ARG A 76 -30.37 7.88 15.79
C ARG A 76 -29.25 7.09 16.47
N GLY A 77 -28.42 6.36 15.70
CA GLY A 77 -27.38 5.47 16.23
C GLY A 77 -25.97 6.05 16.20
N CYS A 78 -25.80 7.30 15.74
CA CYS A 78 -24.52 8.01 15.59
C CYS A 78 -23.42 7.28 14.79
N THR A 79 -23.72 6.13 14.18
CA THR A 79 -22.77 5.36 13.38
C THR A 79 -23.48 4.74 12.20
N VAL A 80 -22.74 4.57 11.10
CA VAL A 80 -23.22 3.86 9.93
C VAL A 80 -22.17 2.86 9.47
N THR A 81 -22.62 1.65 9.13
CA THR A 81 -21.78 0.64 8.52
C THR A 81 -22.22 0.39 7.09
N TYR A 82 -21.30 0.49 6.15
CA TYR A 82 -21.56 0.30 4.73
C TYR A 82 -20.46 -0.51 4.06
N GLU A 83 -20.81 -1.18 2.96
CA GLU A 83 -19.85 -1.96 2.18
C GLU A 83 -19.31 -1.16 1.00
N LEU A 84 -17.99 -1.24 0.81
CA LEU A 84 -17.29 -0.80 -0.38
C LEU A 84 -16.97 -2.05 -1.22
N PRO A 85 -17.87 -2.50 -2.11
CA PRO A 85 -17.73 -3.75 -2.84
C PRO A 85 -16.46 -3.81 -3.70
N ASN A 86 -15.98 -2.66 -4.18
CA ASN A 86 -14.78 -2.54 -5.01
C ASN A 86 -13.57 -1.93 -4.28
N GLY A 87 -13.67 -1.71 -2.95
CA GLY A 87 -12.70 -0.90 -2.21
C GLY A 87 -12.66 0.56 -2.69
N PRO A 88 -11.68 1.37 -2.23
CA PRO A 88 -11.50 2.73 -2.74
C PRO A 88 -11.17 2.70 -4.24
N ARG A 89 -11.82 3.57 -5.01
CA ARG A 89 -11.56 3.71 -6.45
C ARG A 89 -10.21 4.39 -6.68
N PRO A 90 -9.48 4.00 -7.75
CA PRO A 90 -8.29 4.74 -8.17
C PRO A 90 -8.60 6.22 -8.36
N ALA A 91 -7.63 7.08 -8.01
CA ALA A 91 -7.79 8.52 -8.17
C ALA A 91 -7.70 8.89 -9.67
N ARG A 92 -8.45 9.93 -10.08
CA ARG A 92 -8.32 10.49 -11.44
C ARG A 92 -6.88 10.93 -11.66
N GLU A 93 -6.29 10.49 -12.77
CA GLU A 93 -4.91 10.82 -13.09
C GLU A 93 -4.76 12.31 -13.46
N SER A 94 -3.81 13.01 -12.83
CA SER A 94 -3.52 14.41 -13.16
C SER A 94 -2.69 14.56 -14.44
N PRO A 95 -2.69 15.72 -15.12
CA PRO A 95 -1.82 15.96 -16.27
C PRO A 95 -0.33 15.76 -15.97
N ALA A 96 0.13 16.18 -14.79
CA ALA A 96 1.51 15.97 -14.33
C ALA A 96 1.85 14.48 -14.19
N SER A 97 0.93 13.68 -13.64
CA SER A 97 1.08 12.22 -13.56
C SER A 97 1.17 11.57 -14.94
N ARG A 98 0.31 11.98 -15.88
CA ARG A 98 0.35 11.47 -17.27
C ARG A 98 1.69 11.76 -17.95
N ARG A 99 2.28 12.94 -17.73
CA ARG A 99 3.62 13.29 -18.24
C ARG A 99 4.71 12.42 -17.61
N ALA A 100 4.71 12.30 -16.29
CA ALA A 100 5.68 11.46 -15.57
C ALA A 100 5.63 9.98 -16.03
N ARG A 101 4.44 9.46 -16.29
CA ARG A 101 4.25 8.11 -16.84
C ARG A 101 4.93 7.90 -18.18
N ARG A 102 4.90 8.90 -19.06
CA ARG A 102 5.51 8.86 -20.40
C ARG A 102 7.02 9.11 -20.40
N ALA A 103 7.57 9.76 -19.37
CA ALA A 103 8.99 10.08 -19.29
C ALA A 103 9.88 8.82 -19.38
N ALA A 104 11.10 8.89 -19.90
CA ALA A 104 11.98 7.71 -19.95
C ALA A 104 12.42 7.25 -18.54
N ARG A 105 12.59 8.21 -17.62
CA ARG A 105 12.98 8.01 -16.22
C ARG A 105 12.12 8.86 -15.30
N LEU A 106 12.01 8.45 -14.05
CA LEU A 106 11.23 9.16 -13.02
C LEU A 106 12.11 9.79 -11.92
N ASP A 107 13.36 9.35 -11.79
CA ASP A 107 14.41 9.81 -10.86
C ASP A 107 13.91 10.63 -9.66
N VAL A 108 13.06 9.99 -8.85
CA VAL A 108 12.50 10.61 -7.64
C VAL A 108 13.50 10.41 -6.51
N PRO A 109 13.77 11.46 -5.72
CA PRO A 109 14.50 11.32 -4.47
C PRO A 109 13.79 10.34 -3.53
N VAL A 110 14.48 9.24 -3.24
CA VAL A 110 14.06 8.26 -2.23
C VAL A 110 14.96 8.42 -1.03
N ARG A 111 14.39 8.44 0.16
CA ARG A 111 15.11 8.51 1.44
C ARG A 111 14.69 7.37 2.34
N VAL A 112 15.58 6.99 3.25
CA VAL A 112 15.27 6.09 4.36
C VAL A 112 15.47 6.85 5.65
N GLU A 113 14.43 6.87 6.47
CA GLU A 113 14.37 7.53 7.77
C GLU A 113 14.41 6.44 8.86
N ARG A 114 15.16 6.65 9.94
CA ARG A 114 15.10 5.78 11.12
C ARG A 114 14.07 6.33 12.09
N ASP A 115 13.17 5.48 12.57
CA ASP A 115 12.28 5.76 13.69
C ASP A 115 12.83 5.05 14.94
N PRO A 116 13.49 5.79 15.85
CA PRO A 116 14.10 5.21 17.04
C PRO A 116 13.06 4.72 18.07
N ARG A 117 11.79 5.13 17.94
CA ARG A 117 10.69 4.72 18.84
C ARG A 117 9.96 3.47 18.35
N ALA A 118 10.23 3.04 17.12
CA ALA A 118 9.61 1.84 16.57
C ALA A 118 10.33 0.58 17.05
N ALA A 119 9.61 -0.54 17.08
CA ALA A 119 10.22 -1.85 17.30
C ALA A 119 11.36 -2.09 16.29
N ALA A 120 12.42 -2.78 16.70
CA ALA A 120 13.63 -2.97 15.91
C ALA A 120 13.32 -3.46 14.47
N SER A 121 12.42 -4.44 14.33
CA SER A 121 11.95 -4.97 13.03
C SER A 121 11.33 -3.94 12.06
N VAL A 122 10.85 -2.79 12.54
CA VAL A 122 10.23 -1.71 11.72
C VAL A 122 10.87 -0.33 11.97
N ALA A 123 12.08 -0.31 12.51
CA ALA A 123 12.82 0.91 12.86
C ALA A 123 13.21 1.78 11.66
N TYR A 124 12.96 1.35 10.42
CA TYR A 124 13.26 2.13 9.21
C TYR A 124 12.00 2.37 8.40
N ARG A 125 11.91 3.56 7.80
CA ARG A 125 10.83 3.96 6.91
C ARG A 125 11.42 4.45 5.59
N ILE A 126 10.77 4.10 4.49
CA ILE A 126 11.07 4.70 3.20
C ILE A 126 10.19 5.93 2.98
N ALA A 127 10.79 7.00 2.49
CA ALA A 127 10.12 8.25 2.15
C ALA A 127 10.40 8.65 0.70
N PHE A 128 9.36 8.97 -0.06
CA PHE A 128 9.50 9.55 -1.40
C PHE A 128 8.22 10.29 -1.82
N ARG A 129 8.37 11.20 -2.79
CA ARG A 129 7.25 11.94 -3.39
C ARG A 129 6.65 11.10 -4.52
N ILE A 130 5.35 10.89 -4.53
CA ILE A 130 4.66 10.10 -5.55
C ILE A 130 4.78 10.81 -6.91
N PRO A 131 5.44 10.22 -7.93
CA PRO A 131 5.53 10.85 -9.25
C PRO A 131 4.28 10.61 -10.12
N ILE A 132 3.61 9.47 -9.94
CA ILE A 132 2.48 9.00 -10.76
C ILE A 132 1.30 8.64 -9.86
N THR A 133 0.14 9.22 -10.14
CA THR A 133 -1.12 8.83 -9.51
C THR A 133 -1.51 7.42 -9.96
N ILE A 134 -1.90 6.57 -9.01
CA ILE A 134 -2.45 5.25 -9.33
C ILE A 134 -3.84 5.44 -9.94
N ALA A 135 -3.93 5.17 -11.24
CA ALA A 135 -5.12 5.40 -12.04
C ALA A 135 -5.96 4.12 -12.22
N THR A 136 -5.36 2.94 -11.98
CA THR A 136 -6.08 1.66 -12.07
C THR A 136 -5.66 0.71 -10.95
N ALA A 137 -6.51 -0.29 -10.67
CA ALA A 137 -6.21 -1.33 -9.69
C ALA A 137 -5.04 -2.26 -10.08
N LEU A 138 -4.53 -2.13 -11.31
CA LEU A 138 -3.37 -2.88 -11.79
C LEU A 138 -2.06 -2.09 -11.68
N GLU A 139 -2.12 -0.88 -11.13
CA GLU A 139 -0.95 -0.02 -10.94
C GLU A 139 -0.59 0.04 -9.47
N PHE A 140 0.70 -0.08 -9.17
CA PHE A 140 1.18 -0.11 -7.80
C PHE A 140 2.66 0.23 -7.69
N TYR A 141 3.08 0.65 -6.49
CA TYR A 141 4.48 0.92 -6.19
C TYR A 141 5.11 -0.24 -5.43
N THR A 142 6.09 -0.89 -6.03
CA THR A 142 6.87 -1.93 -5.37
C THR A 142 8.18 -1.38 -4.85
N TRP A 143 8.74 -2.02 -3.81
CA TRP A 143 10.13 -1.81 -3.48
C TRP A 143 10.85 -3.11 -3.17
N ARG A 144 12.13 -3.11 -3.51
CA ARG A 144 13.03 -4.22 -3.26
C ARG A 144 14.10 -3.77 -2.30
N ILE A 145 14.33 -4.56 -1.26
CA ILE A 145 15.38 -4.33 -0.28
C ILE A 145 16.44 -5.38 -0.48
N THR A 146 17.66 -4.92 -0.74
CA THR A 146 18.85 -5.76 -0.83
C THR A 146 19.74 -5.41 0.35
N GLY A 147 20.07 -6.40 1.17
CA GLY A 147 20.95 -6.25 2.33
C GLY A 147 22.27 -6.99 2.15
N PRO A 148 23.15 -6.93 3.16
CA PRO A 148 24.41 -7.66 3.15
C PRO A 148 24.18 -9.18 3.12
N SER A 149 25.05 -9.89 2.43
CA SER A 149 25.18 -11.34 2.51
C SER A 149 26.19 -11.65 3.62
N ALA A 150 25.73 -11.87 4.85
CA ALA A 150 26.59 -12.16 6.00
C ALA A 150 26.23 -13.50 6.68
N PRO A 151 27.20 -14.28 7.20
CA PRO A 151 26.94 -15.56 7.87
C PRO A 151 26.02 -15.44 9.11
N ALA A 152 26.16 -14.35 9.86
CA ALA A 152 25.30 -14.01 11.00
C ALA A 152 23.84 -13.73 10.58
N CYS A 153 23.62 -13.43 9.29
CA CYS A 153 22.32 -13.19 8.68
C CYS A 153 21.93 -14.42 7.85
N LYS A 154 21.69 -15.56 8.52
CA LYS A 154 21.40 -16.86 7.87
C LYS A 154 20.44 -16.69 6.68
N ARG A 155 20.99 -16.83 5.47
CA ARG A 155 20.31 -16.83 4.14
C ARG A 155 19.47 -15.58 3.83
N THR A 156 20.09 -14.42 3.63
CA THR A 156 19.47 -13.26 2.98
C THR A 156 19.28 -13.49 1.47
N ARG A 157 18.24 -14.26 1.08
CA ARG A 157 17.71 -14.14 -0.29
C ARG A 157 16.97 -12.81 -0.35
N SER A 158 17.46 -11.89 -1.18
CA SER A 158 16.81 -10.62 -1.53
C SER A 158 15.27 -10.71 -1.46
N ALA A 159 14.65 -9.98 -0.54
CA ALA A 159 13.20 -9.94 -0.44
C ALA A 159 12.64 -8.77 -1.24
N ALA A 160 11.90 -9.08 -2.29
CA ALA A 160 11.01 -8.10 -2.91
C ALA A 160 9.78 -7.96 -2.01
N SER A 161 9.56 -6.76 -1.47
CA SER A 161 8.34 -6.43 -0.74
C SER A 161 7.41 -5.67 -1.68
N THR A 162 6.40 -6.37 -2.19
CA THR A 162 5.37 -5.76 -3.03
C THR A 162 4.36 -5.05 -2.13
N TYR A 163 4.29 -3.73 -2.23
CA TYR A 163 3.19 -2.94 -1.70
C TYR A 163 2.27 -2.50 -2.84
N GLN A 164 0.97 -2.50 -2.61
CA GLN A 164 -0.02 -2.10 -3.62
C GLN A 164 -1.05 -1.18 -2.97
N SER A 165 -0.71 0.09 -2.85
CA SER A 165 -1.68 1.06 -2.34
C SER A 165 -2.57 1.55 -3.46
N TYR A 166 -3.86 1.83 -3.19
CA TYR A 166 -4.85 2.17 -4.24
C TYR A 166 -5.21 3.66 -4.25
N LEU A 167 -4.54 4.50 -3.45
CA LEU A 167 -4.88 5.91 -3.24
C LEU A 167 -3.66 6.84 -3.29
N TRP A 168 -2.68 6.51 -4.12
CA TRP A 168 -1.49 7.34 -4.26
C TRP A 168 -1.74 8.42 -5.29
N THR A 169 -1.77 9.66 -4.82
CA THR A 169 -1.91 10.85 -5.65
C THR A 169 -0.53 11.46 -5.89
N ALA A 170 -0.23 11.79 -7.14
CA ALA A 170 1.00 12.47 -7.51
C ALA A 170 1.22 13.74 -6.66
N GLY A 171 2.46 13.97 -6.27
CA GLY A 171 2.88 15.12 -5.47
C GLY A 171 2.83 14.91 -3.96
N ARG A 172 2.13 13.88 -3.46
CA ARG A 172 2.14 13.57 -2.02
C ARG A 172 3.43 12.84 -1.62
N THR A 173 3.94 13.15 -0.43
CA THR A 173 5.02 12.38 0.19
C THR A 173 4.44 11.21 0.94
N VAL A 174 4.95 10.02 0.65
CA VAL A 174 4.59 8.79 1.33
C VAL A 174 5.73 8.38 2.25
N ARG A 175 5.37 7.92 3.46
CA ARG A 175 6.29 7.32 4.44
C ARG A 175 5.77 5.95 4.82
N LEU A 176 6.56 4.90 4.59
CA LEU A 176 6.12 3.51 4.84
C LEU A 176 7.17 2.73 5.60
N PRO A 177 6.77 1.87 6.55
CA PRO A 177 7.70 1.01 7.26
C PRO A 177 8.39 0.06 6.29
N LEU A 178 9.71 -0.07 6.45
CA LEU A 178 10.52 -1.09 5.82
C LEU A 178 10.61 -2.28 6.76
N TRP A 179 10.70 -3.46 6.15
CA TRP A 179 10.87 -4.71 6.85
C TRP A 179 12.19 -5.35 6.44
N PRO A 180 12.91 -5.99 7.36
CA PRO A 180 14.14 -6.69 7.04
C PRO A 180 13.85 -7.85 6.06
N PRO A 181 14.76 -8.10 5.10
CA PRO A 181 14.50 -9.04 4.01
C PRO A 181 14.40 -10.52 4.46
N ASN A 182 15.07 -10.87 5.55
CA ASN A 182 14.83 -12.09 6.33
C ASN A 182 13.53 -11.91 7.11
N SER A 183 12.41 -12.41 6.58
CA SER A 183 11.04 -12.32 7.11
C SER A 183 10.78 -12.86 8.54
N ARG A 184 11.83 -13.07 9.34
CA ARG A 184 11.81 -13.68 10.68
C ARG A 184 12.65 -12.98 11.76
N SER A 185 13.43 -11.92 11.48
CA SER A 185 14.28 -11.30 12.53
C SER A 185 14.64 -9.84 12.26
N ASP A 186 15.16 -9.16 13.30
CA ASP A 186 15.64 -7.78 13.31
C ASP A 186 16.62 -7.45 12.17
N TRP A 187 16.86 -6.16 11.96
CA TRP A 187 17.81 -5.69 10.96
C TRP A 187 19.22 -6.16 11.31
N CYS A 188 19.87 -6.84 10.37
CA CYS A 188 21.29 -7.10 10.49
C CYS A 188 22.09 -5.80 10.33
N PRO A 189 23.19 -5.64 11.08
CA PRO A 189 24.14 -4.56 10.81
C PRO A 189 24.70 -4.65 9.37
N GLY A 190 24.84 -3.49 8.73
CA GLY A 190 25.45 -3.37 7.40
C GLY A 190 24.70 -2.44 6.44
N ARG A 191 25.16 -2.41 5.18
CA ARG A 191 24.63 -1.50 4.15
C ARG A 191 23.48 -2.15 3.39
N TYR A 192 22.37 -1.42 3.29
CA TYR A 192 21.18 -1.81 2.56
C TYR A 192 20.92 -0.88 1.39
N THR A 193 20.25 -1.43 0.38
CA THR A 193 19.76 -0.69 -0.78
C THR A 193 18.27 -0.92 -0.92
N VAL A 194 17.49 0.15 -1.00
CA VAL A 194 16.06 0.10 -1.33
C VAL A 194 15.85 0.67 -2.71
N THR A 195 15.23 -0.09 -3.60
CA THR A 195 14.83 0.38 -4.93
C THR A 195 13.32 0.42 -5.03
N VAL A 196 12.76 1.57 -5.41
CA VAL A 196 11.33 1.75 -5.64
C VAL A 196 11.03 1.68 -7.13
N ALA A 197 9.96 0.98 -7.50
CA ALA A 197 9.47 0.91 -8.87
C ALA A 197 7.96 1.13 -8.95
N PHE A 198 7.52 1.77 -10.02
CA PHE A 198 6.13 1.84 -10.41
C PHE A 198 5.86 0.65 -11.33
N THR A 199 4.89 -0.19 -10.98
CA THR A 199 4.58 -1.41 -11.69
C THR A 199 3.15 -1.33 -12.23
N GLN A 200 3.00 -1.64 -13.52
CA GLN A 200 1.72 -1.84 -14.16
C GLN A 200 1.56 -3.32 -14.50
N ALA A 201 0.48 -3.93 -14.03
CA ALA A 201 0.07 -5.28 -14.40
C ALA A 201 -0.92 -5.23 -15.57
N TYR A 202 -0.85 -6.22 -16.45
CA TYR A 202 -1.77 -6.39 -17.57
C TYR A 202 -2.18 -7.86 -17.65
N ALA A 203 -3.48 -8.12 -17.75
CA ALA A 203 -3.97 -9.46 -18.06
C ALA A 203 -3.97 -9.63 -19.57
N THR A 204 -3.08 -10.48 -20.09
CA THR A 204 -3.13 -10.90 -21.50
C THR A 204 -3.85 -12.24 -21.58
N ARG A 205 -4.94 -12.31 -22.37
CA ARG A 205 -5.46 -13.59 -22.84
C ARG A 205 -4.49 -14.12 -23.89
N ALA A 206 -3.84 -15.23 -23.62
CA ALA A 206 -3.13 -15.95 -24.67
C ALA A 206 -4.20 -16.57 -25.59
N HIS A 207 -4.18 -16.23 -26.88
CA HIS A 207 -5.04 -16.89 -27.86
C HIS A 207 -4.90 -18.42 -27.72
N GLY A 208 -6.02 -19.12 -27.51
CA GLY A 208 -6.08 -20.58 -27.44
C GLY A 208 -5.82 -21.23 -26.07
N ARG A 209 -5.59 -20.50 -24.97
CA ARG A 209 -5.46 -21.12 -23.62
C ARG A 209 -6.43 -20.51 -22.61
N ARG A 210 -7.11 -21.36 -21.82
CA ARG A 210 -8.00 -20.98 -20.70
C ARG A 210 -7.33 -20.20 -19.55
N LYS A 211 -6.01 -19.99 -19.58
CA LYS A 211 -5.24 -19.34 -18.50
C LYS A 211 -4.83 -17.92 -18.89
N SER A 212 -5.33 -16.94 -18.13
CA SER A 212 -4.88 -15.54 -18.18
C SER A 212 -3.45 -15.43 -17.67
N VAL A 213 -2.53 -14.90 -18.47
CA VAL A 213 -1.17 -14.59 -18.02
C VAL A 213 -1.14 -13.13 -17.57
N VAL A 214 -0.72 -12.90 -16.32
CA VAL A 214 -0.49 -11.53 -15.82
C VAL A 214 0.94 -11.15 -16.16
N ARG A 215 1.10 -10.24 -17.13
CA ARG A 215 2.39 -9.60 -17.41
C ARG A 215 2.53 -8.36 -16.54
N THR A 216 3.74 -8.06 -16.11
CA THR A 216 4.01 -6.81 -15.38
C THR A 216 5.10 -6.01 -16.10
N ARG A 217 4.93 -4.69 -16.15
CA ARG A 217 5.95 -3.75 -16.59
C ARG A 217 6.31 -2.89 -15.39
N SER A 218 7.57 -2.94 -14.96
CA SER A 218 8.07 -2.15 -13.85
C SER A 218 9.00 -1.06 -14.35
N LYS A 219 8.85 0.14 -13.81
CA LYS A 219 9.69 1.29 -14.08
C LYS A 219 10.35 1.71 -12.78
N LYS A 220 11.67 1.65 -12.73
CA LYS A 220 12.43 2.15 -11.57
C LYS A 220 12.15 3.64 -11.39
N ILE A 221 11.86 4.02 -10.15
CA ILE A 221 11.57 5.41 -9.78
C ILE A 221 12.77 6.03 -9.07
N GLY A 222 13.41 5.28 -8.17
CA GLY A 222 14.52 5.78 -7.39
C GLY A 222 15.14 4.70 -6.52
N THR A 223 16.29 5.03 -5.95
CA THR A 223 17.04 4.16 -5.05
C THR A 223 17.52 4.97 -3.86
N ALA A 224 17.52 4.35 -2.69
CA ALA A 224 18.15 4.87 -1.49
C ALA A 224 19.09 3.83 -0.89
N HIS A 225 20.12 4.31 -0.20
CA HIS A 225 21.02 3.49 0.58
C HIS A 225 20.92 3.90 2.04
N PHE A 226 21.05 2.96 2.95
CA PHE A 226 21.13 3.23 4.38
C PHE A 226 21.96 2.17 5.08
N THR A 227 22.45 2.50 6.27
CA THR A 227 23.31 1.63 7.07
C THR A 227 22.61 1.32 8.38
N VAL A 228 22.57 0.04 8.72
CA VAL A 228 22.15 -0.43 10.03
C VAL A 228 23.41 -0.53 10.90
N PRO A 229 23.48 0.16 12.06
CA PRO A 229 24.66 0.14 12.91
C PRO A 229 24.88 -1.25 13.54
N ARG A 230 26.11 -1.54 13.94
CA ARG A 230 26.40 -2.64 14.86
C ARG A 230 25.94 -2.21 16.26
N HIS A 231 25.22 -3.09 16.93
CA HIS A 231 24.87 -2.95 18.34
C HIS A 231 25.96 -3.60 19.20
#